data_AF-A0A7G2ILI8-F1
#
_entry.id   AF-A0A7G2ILI8-F1
#
_cell.length_a   1.000
_cell.length_b   1.000
_cell.length_c   1.000
_cell.angle_alpha   90.00
_cell.angle_beta   90.00
_cell.angle_gamma   90.00
#
_symmetry.space_group_name_H-M   'P 1'
#
loop_
_entity.id
_entity.type
_entity.pdbx_description
1 polymer ?
#
loop_
_entity_poly.entity_id
_entity_poly.type
_entity_poly.pdbx_seq_one_letter_code
_entity_poly.pdbx_strand_id
1 'polypeptide(L)'
;MSRLKNDVEWLGFHWTGDIRYSSDYFDQLHAYAVELINKGLAYVDELSADEIREYRGTLTQPGKNSPYRDRSVEENLALFEKNAYRWL
;
A
#
# COMPACT_ATOMS: atom_id res chain seq x y z
N MET A 1 -11.45 -15.56 21.29
CA MET A 1 -11.95 -15.62 19.90
C MET A 1 -12.69 -14.33 19.60
N SER A 2 -12.48 -13.68 18.45
CA SER A 2 -13.14 -12.39 18.13
C SER A 2 -14.61 -12.61 17.77
N ARG A 3 -15.46 -11.58 17.97
CA ARG A 3 -16.91 -11.63 17.66
C ARG A 3 -17.18 -12.09 16.22
N LEU A 4 -16.44 -11.56 15.25
CA LEU A 4 -16.56 -11.93 13.85
C LEU A 4 -16.36 -13.43 13.58
N LYS A 5 -15.41 -14.08 14.26
CA LYS A 5 -15.16 -15.51 14.09
C LYS A 5 -16.32 -16.33 14.65
N ASN A 6 -16.78 -15.96 15.83
CA ASN A 6 -17.92 -16.62 16.48
C ASN A 6 -19.20 -16.47 15.65
N ASP A 7 -19.44 -15.29 15.05
CA ASP A 7 -20.62 -15.05 14.22
C ASP A 7 -20.59 -15.90 12.94
N VAL A 8 -19.42 -16.07 12.31
CA VAL A 8 -19.25 -16.95 11.14
C VAL A 8 -19.51 -18.42 11.49
N GLU A 9 -18.96 -18.89 12.61
CA GLU A 9 -19.21 -20.26 13.09
C GLU A 9 -20.68 -20.46 13.49
N TRP A 10 -21.30 -19.47 14.14
CA TRP A 10 -22.71 -19.49 14.52
C TRP A 10 -23.64 -19.60 13.31
N LEU A 11 -23.27 -18.98 12.19
CA LEU A 11 -23.98 -19.13 10.91
C LEU A 11 -23.77 -20.51 10.25
N GLY A 12 -22.98 -21.41 10.85
CA GLY A 12 -22.73 -22.76 10.35
C GLY A 12 -21.66 -22.83 9.25
N PHE A 13 -20.87 -21.77 9.06
CA PHE A 13 -19.77 -21.75 8.11
C PHE A 13 -18.44 -22.10 8.79
N HIS A 14 -17.57 -22.76 8.03
CA HIS A 14 -16.21 -23.09 8.45
C HIS A 14 -15.22 -22.63 7.40
N TRP A 15 -14.14 -21.98 7.83
CA TRP A 15 -13.02 -21.65 6.95
C TRP A 15 -12.17 -22.89 6.67
N THR A 16 -11.46 -22.86 5.55
CA THR A 16 -10.50 -23.90 5.18
C THR A 16 -9.13 -23.57 5.73
N GLY A 17 -8.52 -24.49 6.47
CA GLY A 17 -7.20 -24.33 7.06
C GLY A 17 -7.17 -23.28 8.18
N ASP A 18 -6.01 -22.64 8.37
CA ASP A 18 -5.85 -21.62 9.40
C ASP A 18 -6.47 -20.28 9.01
N ILE A 19 -6.95 -19.55 10.02
CA ILE A 19 -7.39 -18.17 9.88
C ILE A 19 -6.20 -17.34 9.42
N ARG A 20 -6.41 -16.54 8.37
CA ARG A 20 -5.37 -15.67 7.79
C ARG A 20 -5.63 -14.22 8.15
N TYR A 21 -4.55 -13.48 8.30
CA TYR A 21 -4.58 -12.03 8.45
C TYR A 21 -3.73 -11.40 7.35
N SER A 22 -4.15 -10.25 6.84
CA SER A 22 -3.33 -9.51 5.86
C SER A 22 -1.95 -9.16 6.41
N SER A 23 -1.83 -9.00 7.74
CA SER A 23 -0.56 -8.76 8.43
C SER A 23 0.43 -9.92 8.32
N ASP A 24 -0.04 -11.16 8.12
CA ASP A 24 0.81 -12.34 7.91
C ASP A 24 1.63 -12.23 6.61
N TYR A 25 1.28 -11.28 5.74
CA TYR A 25 1.88 -11.06 4.43
C TYR A 25 2.62 -9.72 4.30
N PHE A 26 2.86 -8.99 5.40
CA PHE A 26 3.54 -7.68 5.32
C PHE A 26 4.95 -7.76 4.72
N ASP A 27 5.73 -8.79 5.06
CA ASP A 27 7.05 -9.01 4.44
C ASP A 27 6.94 -9.23 2.93
N GLN A 28 5.94 -10.02 2.50
CA GLN A 28 5.69 -10.30 1.10
C GLN A 28 5.22 -9.04 0.34
N LEU A 29 4.35 -8.24 0.95
CA LEU A 29 3.87 -6.98 0.39
C LEU A 29 5.00 -5.95 0.28
N HIS A 30 5.90 -5.89 1.27
CA HIS A 30 7.10 -5.07 1.21
C HIS A 30 8.03 -5.51 0.07
N ALA A 31 8.27 -6.82 -0.09
CA ALA A 31 9.07 -7.35 -1.19
C ALA A 31 8.49 -6.98 -2.56
N TYR A 32 7.16 -7.06 -2.73
CA TYR A 32 6.51 -6.62 -3.96
C TYR A 32 6.62 -5.10 -4.18
N ALA A 33 6.52 -4.29 -3.13
CA ALA A 33 6.72 -2.84 -3.27
C ALA A 33 8.14 -2.51 -3.78
N VAL A 34 9.16 -3.16 -3.21
CA VAL A 34 10.55 -3.02 -3.67
C VAL A 34 10.72 -3.50 -5.11
N GLU A 35 10.09 -4.61 -5.49
CA GLU A 35 10.09 -5.11 -6.87
C GLU A 35 9.48 -4.09 -7.85
N LEU A 36 8.35 -3.47 -7.49
CA LEU A 36 7.70 -2.46 -8.32
C LEU A 36 8.54 -1.19 -8.45
N ILE A 37 9.20 -0.76 -7.39
CA ILE A 37 10.14 0.37 -7.43
C ILE A 37 11.30 0.07 -8.39
N ASN A 38 11.92 -1.12 -8.29
CA ASN A 38 13.00 -1.54 -9.18
C ASN A 38 12.60 -1.59 -10.66
N LYS A 39 11.33 -1.88 -10.95
CA LYS A 39 10.78 -1.88 -12.32
C LYS A 39 10.38 -0.49 -12.82
N GLY A 40 10.51 0.57 -12.01
CA GLY A 40 10.03 1.91 -12.34
C GLY A 40 8.50 2.01 -12.38
N LEU A 41 7.79 1.11 -11.69
CA LEU A 41 6.32 1.04 -11.67
C LEU A 41 5.71 1.61 -10.38
N ALA A 42 6.55 1.99 -9.41
CA ALA A 42 6.14 2.65 -8.18
C ALA A 42 7.16 3.74 -7.81
N TYR A 43 6.67 4.80 -7.16
CA TYR A 43 7.48 5.92 -6.67
C TYR A 43 6.96 6.38 -5.30
N VAL A 44 7.83 7.03 -4.51
CA VAL A 44 7.44 7.67 -3.26
C VAL A 44 6.95 9.08 -3.57
N ASP A 45 5.73 9.40 -3.13
CA ASP A 45 5.14 10.73 -3.28
C ASP A 45 5.29 11.54 -1.98
N GLU A 46 5.54 12.84 -2.11
CA GLU A 46 5.68 13.77 -0.99
C GLU A 46 4.64 14.89 -1.00
N LEU A 47 3.71 14.86 -1.97
CA LEU A 47 2.52 15.70 -1.92
C LEU A 47 1.74 15.45 -0.63
N SER A 48 1.23 16.52 -0.02
CA SER A 48 0.28 16.45 1.08
C SER A 48 -1.02 15.76 0.63
N ALA A 49 -1.83 15.31 1.59
CA ALA A 49 -3.11 14.66 1.27
C ALA A 49 -4.05 15.56 0.44
N ASP A 50 -4.05 16.88 0.71
CA ASP A 50 -4.83 17.85 -0.04
C ASP A 50 -4.27 18.02 -1.47
N GLU A 51 -2.95 18.12 -1.64
CA GLU A 51 -2.34 18.19 -2.96
C GLU A 51 -2.55 16.90 -3.77
N ILE A 52 -2.46 15.71 -3.15
CA ILE A 52 -2.78 14.44 -3.84
C ILE A 52 -4.21 14.48 -4.38
N ARG A 53 -5.15 15.04 -3.63
CA ARG A 53 -6.54 15.18 -4.07
C ARG A 53 -6.65 16.13 -5.26
N GLU A 54 -5.95 17.26 -5.23
CA GLU A 54 -5.92 18.22 -6.35
C GLU A 54 -5.28 17.62 -7.60
N TYR A 55 -4.17 16.89 -7.45
CA TYR A 55 -3.43 16.28 -8.57
C TYR A 55 -4.18 15.10 -9.19
N ARG A 56 -5.06 14.43 -8.44
CA ARG A 56 -5.90 13.33 -8.94
C ARG A 56 -6.90 13.76 -10.02
N GLY A 57 -7.32 15.04 -10.01
CA GLY A 57 -8.38 15.53 -10.88
C GLY A 57 -9.78 15.16 -10.38
N THR A 58 -10.75 15.12 -11.29
CA THR A 58 -12.17 14.85 -10.97
C THR A 58 -12.78 13.85 -11.94
N LEU A 59 -14.06 13.52 -11.79
CA LEU A 59 -14.78 12.66 -12.73
C LEU A 59 -14.82 13.22 -14.16
N THR A 60 -14.62 14.53 -14.33
CA THR A 60 -14.71 15.23 -15.62
C THR A 60 -13.41 15.89 -16.06
N GLN A 61 -12.37 15.89 -15.22
CA GLN A 61 -11.07 16.52 -15.52
C GLN A 61 -9.94 15.54 -15.20
N PRO A 62 -9.02 15.29 -16.15
CA PRO A 62 -7.90 14.38 -15.93
C PRO A 62 -6.99 14.91 -14.81
N GLY A 63 -6.39 13.98 -14.07
CA GLY A 63 -5.31 14.30 -13.14
C GLY A 63 -4.04 14.73 -13.86
N LYS A 64 -3.08 15.19 -13.07
CA LYS A 64 -1.72 15.55 -13.51
C LYS A 64 -0.70 14.74 -12.71
N ASN A 65 0.45 14.47 -13.33
CA ASN A 65 1.52 13.75 -12.67
C ASN A 65 2.05 14.55 -11.46
N SER A 66 2.34 13.85 -10.37
CA SER A 66 3.09 14.41 -9.24
C SER A 66 4.47 14.88 -9.72
N PRO A 67 5.01 15.99 -9.19
CA PRO A 67 6.38 16.41 -9.49
C PRO A 67 7.43 15.38 -9.08
N TYR A 68 7.08 14.44 -8.19
CA TYR A 68 7.94 13.36 -7.71
C TYR A 68 7.84 12.07 -8.53
N ARG A 69 6.99 12.04 -9.58
CA ARG A 69 6.66 10.81 -10.32
C ARG A 69 7.85 10.19 -11.05
N ASP A 70 8.78 11.02 -11.53
CA ASP A 70 9.90 10.61 -12.37
C ASP A 70 11.22 10.52 -11.57
N ARG A 71 11.14 10.34 -10.24
CA ARG A 71 12.28 10.02 -9.38
C ARG A 71 13.02 8.77 -9.87
N SER A 72 14.33 8.72 -9.63
CA SER A 72 15.11 7.53 -9.95
C SER A 72 14.71 6.35 -9.05
N VAL A 73 15.03 5.13 -9.50
CA VAL A 73 14.81 3.92 -8.71
C VAL A 73 15.54 4.01 -7.37
N GLU A 74 16.79 4.48 -7.39
CA GLU A 74 17.64 4.61 -6.21
C GLU A 74 17.07 5.60 -5.19
N GLU A 75 16.59 6.76 -5.66
CA GLU A 75 15.95 7.74 -4.78
C GLU A 75 14.67 7.18 -4.14
N ASN A 76 13.83 6.50 -4.92
CA ASN A 76 12.61 5.88 -4.43
C ASN A 76 12.87 4.79 -3.38
N LEU A 77 13.88 3.94 -3.59
CA LEU A 77 14.25 2.90 -2.61
C LEU A 77 14.71 3.53 -1.29
N ALA A 78 15.58 4.54 -1.34
CA ALA A 78 16.09 5.21 -0.15
C ALA A 78 14.97 5.90 0.65
N LEU A 79 14.02 6.56 -0.03
CA LEU A 79 12.88 7.20 0.61
C LEU A 79 11.88 6.19 1.17
N PHE A 80 11.64 5.08 0.46
CA PHE A 80 10.75 4.02 0.92
C PHE A 80 11.28 3.34 2.18
N GLU A 81 12.58 3.04 2.21
CA GLU A 81 13.29 2.49 3.38
C GLU A 81 13.21 3.45 4.58
N LYS A 82 13.50 4.75 4.37
CA LYS A 82 13.36 5.77 5.42
C LYS A 82 11.95 5.83 6.01
N ASN A 83 10.92 5.70 5.16
CA ASN A 83 9.53 5.70 5.61
C ASN A 83 9.17 4.44 6.38
N ALA A 84 9.70 3.27 6.01
CA ALA A 84 9.47 2.02 6.74
C ALA A 84 9.94 2.13 8.21
N TYR A 85 11.11 2.74 8.45
CA TYR A 85 11.63 2.96 9.81
C TYR A 85 10.84 3.99 10.63
N ARG A 86 10.03 4.85 9.99
CA ARG A 86 9.21 5.85 10.70
C ARG A 86 7.98 5.25 11.36
N TRP A 87 7.57 4.05 10.96
CA TRP A 87 6.39 3.34 11.48
C TRP A 87 6.74 2.22 12.48
N LEU A 88 8.03 2.03 12.78
CA LEU A 88 8.54 1.20 13.86
C LEU A 88 8.84 2.07 15.09
#